data_AF-X1PYF5-F1
#
_entry.id   AF-X1PYF5-F1
#
_cell.length_a   1.000
_cell.length_b   1.000
_cell.length_c   1.000
_cell.angle_alpha   90.00
_cell.angle_beta   90.00
_cell.angle_gamma   90.00
#
_symmetry.space_group_name_H-M   'P 1'
#
loop_
_entity.id
_entity.type
_entity.pdbx_description
1 polymer ?
#
loop_
_entity_poly.entity_id
_entity_poly.type
_entity_poly.pdbx_seq_one_letter_code
_entity_poly.pdbx_strand_id
1 'polypeptide(L)'
;AYAQTYLDAVMTKPANEDIIAYELRRDPSLSNLDIELRRIGIHKNYYALYKELAYQIPPVNDIITMAVREAFTPSIAARFGQYQDLPPDFVTWAGKKGLSKEWAERYWAAHWSLPSPQQGFEMLHRGVIGFDDLNMLLRALDVMPFWRDKLVEIAYRPLSRVDVRRMYKLGVLDVKGVRKAYTDIGYNPYNADLMTEFTIEYVKEAPKKISTTDALSAYKNHLIEVGELRNMLTDAGIQAEDIEKVVKVAEQKREWTYIENQIKTIEYQYKQDKYTTAEAIEQLRSLKLQPDYIDKLIPQWQVKSVTEKETLWTTAQTLSFMKANLITVERGKQELTDIGYDDEHINVYLASVVPAP
;
A
#
# COMPACT_ATOMS: atom_id res chain seq x y z
N ALA A 1 33.58 -25.35 85.48
CA ALA A 1 32.73 -24.30 84.87
C ALA A 1 33.54 -23.34 84.01
N TYR A 2 34.58 -22.65 84.55
CA TYR A 2 35.36 -21.66 83.79
C TYR A 2 36.21 -22.21 82.63
N ALA A 3 36.73 -23.45 82.74
CA ALA A 3 37.57 -24.03 81.69
C ALA A 3 36.83 -24.20 80.35
N GLN A 4 35.55 -24.63 80.39
CA GLN A 4 34.74 -24.78 79.18
C GLN A 4 34.41 -23.41 78.57
N THR A 5 34.01 -22.44 79.39
CA THR A 5 33.73 -21.08 78.93
C THR A 5 34.97 -20.41 78.32
N TYR A 6 36.15 -20.64 78.89
CA TYR A 6 37.41 -20.16 78.34
C TYR A 6 37.73 -20.86 77.01
N LEU A 7 37.57 -22.18 76.95
CA LEU A 7 37.75 -22.97 75.73
C LEU A 7 36.84 -22.43 74.61
N ASP A 8 35.53 -22.33 74.86
CA ASP A 8 34.54 -21.82 73.89
C ASP A 8 34.86 -20.38 73.44
N ALA A 9 35.44 -19.55 74.32
CA ALA A 9 35.83 -18.19 73.99
C ALA A 9 37.06 -18.10 73.08
N VAL A 10 37.99 -19.07 73.15
CA VAL A 10 39.20 -19.13 72.32
C VAL A 10 39.02 -19.95 71.03
N MET A 11 37.91 -20.69 70.91
CA MET A 11 37.56 -21.35 69.65
C MET A 11 37.36 -20.32 68.54
N THR A 12 37.73 -20.70 67.31
CA THR A 12 37.50 -19.88 66.13
C THR A 12 36.01 -19.63 65.94
N LYS A 13 35.68 -18.35 65.71
CA LYS A 13 34.32 -17.88 65.45
C LYS A 13 34.14 -17.63 63.95
N PRO A 14 32.92 -17.76 63.41
CA PRO A 14 32.63 -17.37 62.03
C PRO A 14 32.99 -15.91 61.78
N ALA A 15 33.30 -15.57 60.53
CA ALA A 15 33.51 -14.18 60.14
C ALA A 15 32.19 -13.38 60.25
N ASN A 16 32.29 -12.08 60.51
CA ASN A 16 31.13 -11.21 60.64
C ASN A 16 30.25 -11.23 59.37
N GLU A 17 30.89 -11.28 58.20
CA GLU A 17 30.24 -11.35 56.89
C GLU A 17 29.45 -12.66 56.70
N ASP A 18 29.98 -13.79 57.19
CA ASP A 18 29.30 -15.09 57.12
C ASP A 18 28.04 -15.11 57.99
N ILE A 19 28.11 -14.53 59.19
CA ILE A 19 26.95 -14.39 60.10
C ILE A 19 25.89 -13.50 59.44
N ILE A 20 26.29 -12.36 58.89
CA ILE A 20 25.37 -11.44 58.22
C ILE A 20 24.69 -12.13 57.03
N ALA A 21 25.45 -12.80 56.16
CA ALA A 21 24.90 -13.54 55.03
C ALA A 21 23.99 -14.70 55.47
N TYR A 22 24.31 -15.38 56.57
CA TYR A 22 23.47 -16.43 57.14
C TYR A 22 22.14 -15.88 57.66
N GLU A 23 22.19 -14.79 58.44
CA GLU A 23 21.01 -14.14 59.00
C GLU A 23 20.11 -13.59 57.89
N LEU A 24 20.66 -12.89 56.88
CA LEU A 24 19.89 -12.42 55.72
C LEU A 24 19.11 -13.55 55.03
N ARG A 25 19.71 -14.74 54.86
CA ARG A 25 19.06 -15.88 54.21
C ARG A 25 17.88 -16.45 55.01
N ARG A 26 17.88 -16.25 56.34
CA ARG A 26 16.83 -16.74 57.25
C ARG A 26 15.77 -15.68 57.49
N ASP A 27 16.19 -14.50 57.89
CA ASP A 27 15.37 -13.35 58.24
C ASP A 27 16.04 -12.07 57.71
N PRO A 28 15.59 -11.55 56.55
CA PRO A 28 16.09 -10.30 55.98
C PRO A 28 15.91 -9.08 56.88
N SER A 29 15.09 -9.13 57.94
CA SER A 29 14.97 -8.03 58.91
C SER A 29 16.13 -7.95 59.91
N LEU A 30 17.00 -8.98 59.92
CA LEU A 30 18.17 -9.08 60.78
C LEU A 30 17.83 -9.01 62.29
N SER A 31 16.67 -9.55 62.67
CA SER A 31 16.18 -9.47 64.06
C SER A 31 17.12 -10.15 65.07
N ASN A 32 17.81 -11.23 64.66
CA ASN A 32 18.72 -12.00 65.51
C ASN A 32 20.20 -11.56 65.41
N LEU A 33 20.54 -10.63 64.51
CA LEU A 33 21.94 -10.30 64.22
C LEU A 33 22.70 -9.74 65.45
N ASP A 34 22.05 -8.92 66.28
CA ASP A 34 22.69 -8.35 67.49
C ASP A 34 23.12 -9.44 68.49
N ILE A 35 22.36 -10.54 68.56
CA ILE A 35 22.65 -11.68 69.43
C ILE A 35 23.85 -12.45 68.88
N GLU A 36 23.87 -12.75 67.58
CA GLU A 36 24.98 -13.48 66.95
C GLU A 36 26.29 -12.67 66.98
N LEU A 37 26.23 -11.36 66.69
CA LEU A 37 27.39 -10.46 66.81
C LEU A 37 27.93 -10.42 68.25
N ARG A 38 27.04 -10.43 69.25
CA ARG A 38 27.45 -10.52 70.66
C ARG A 38 28.17 -11.82 70.98
N ARG A 39 27.68 -12.97 70.48
CA ARG A 39 28.28 -14.29 70.71
C ARG A 39 29.71 -14.37 70.20
N ILE A 40 30.01 -13.69 69.09
CA ILE A 40 31.37 -13.63 68.57
C ILE A 40 32.24 -12.53 69.18
N GLY A 41 31.68 -11.67 70.03
CA GLY A 41 32.43 -10.68 70.82
C GLY A 41 32.44 -9.27 70.23
N ILE A 42 31.55 -8.96 69.28
CA ILE A 42 31.40 -7.60 68.75
C ILE A 42 30.75 -6.69 69.79
N HIS A 43 31.35 -5.52 70.00
CA HIS A 43 30.84 -4.52 70.91
C HIS A 43 29.53 -3.90 70.40
N LYS A 44 28.57 -3.67 71.30
CA LYS A 44 27.21 -3.18 70.96
C LYS A 44 27.18 -1.89 70.12
N ASN A 45 28.19 -1.03 70.25
CA ASN A 45 28.27 0.21 69.48
C ASN A 45 28.44 -0.02 67.97
N TYR A 46 28.82 -1.23 67.54
CA TYR A 46 29.00 -1.58 66.12
C TYR A 46 27.81 -2.35 65.54
N TYR A 47 26.78 -2.69 66.32
CA TYR A 47 25.63 -3.46 65.82
C TYR A 47 24.87 -2.71 64.72
N ALA A 48 24.64 -1.40 64.91
CA ALA A 48 24.02 -0.55 63.90
C ALA A 48 24.84 -0.52 62.61
N LEU A 49 26.17 -0.40 62.71
CA LEU A 49 27.08 -0.42 61.56
C LEU A 49 26.97 -1.72 60.76
N TYR A 50 26.97 -2.88 61.41
CA TYR A 50 26.83 -4.16 60.71
C TYR A 50 25.44 -4.37 60.10
N LYS A 51 24.37 -3.87 60.75
CA LYS A 51 23.02 -3.88 60.19
C LYS A 51 22.92 -3.01 58.94
N GLU A 52 23.54 -1.84 58.94
CA GLU A 52 23.55 -0.95 57.78
C GLU A 52 24.34 -1.55 56.61
N LEU A 53 25.54 -2.08 56.88
CA LEU A 53 26.38 -2.73 55.86
C LEU A 53 25.81 -4.03 55.30
N ALA A 54 24.89 -4.68 56.02
CA ALA A 54 24.23 -5.90 55.54
C ALA A 54 23.33 -5.63 54.33
N TYR A 55 22.77 -4.42 54.21
CA TYR A 55 21.94 -4.07 53.07
C TYR A 55 22.80 -3.52 51.93
N GLN A 56 22.76 -4.22 50.81
CA GLN A 56 23.52 -3.84 49.64
C GLN A 56 22.83 -2.68 48.91
N ILE A 57 23.64 -1.68 48.54
CA ILE A 57 23.24 -0.67 47.58
C ILE A 57 23.63 -1.20 46.19
N PRO A 58 22.71 -1.14 45.20
CA PRO A 58 23.03 -1.51 43.82
C PRO A 58 24.30 -0.83 43.29
N PRO A 59 25.09 -1.51 42.44
CA PRO A 59 26.19 -0.88 41.72
C PRO A 59 25.74 0.38 40.97
N VAL A 60 26.64 1.37 40.85
CA VAL A 60 26.32 2.66 40.22
C VAL A 60 25.73 2.50 38.81
N ASN A 61 26.23 1.56 38.01
CA ASN A 61 25.70 1.29 36.67
C ASN A 61 24.24 0.81 36.67
N ASP A 62 23.84 0.04 37.68
CA ASP A 62 22.46 -0.42 37.83
C ASP A 62 21.56 0.75 38.24
N ILE A 63 22.05 1.62 39.13
CA ILE A 63 21.35 2.85 39.52
C ILE A 63 21.16 3.77 38.30
N ILE A 64 22.18 3.93 37.45
CA ILE A 64 22.07 4.68 36.19
C ILE A 64 21.01 4.05 35.29
N THR A 65 21.02 2.73 35.13
CA THR A 65 20.03 2.01 34.33
C THR A 65 18.61 2.24 34.86
N MET A 66 18.41 2.15 36.18
CA MET A 66 17.12 2.44 36.83
C MET A 66 16.68 3.89 36.61
N ALA A 67 17.61 4.86 36.64
CA ALA A 67 17.33 6.27 36.39
C ALA A 67 16.91 6.53 34.95
N VAL A 68 17.66 5.99 33.98
CA VAL A 68 17.34 6.12 32.55
C VAL A 68 16.03 5.43 32.22
N ARG A 69 15.75 4.29 32.86
CA ARG A 69 14.48 3.55 32.72
C ARG A 69 13.34 4.12 33.56
N GLU A 70 13.46 5.33 34.12
CA GLU A 70 12.37 6.01 34.85
C GLU A 70 11.84 5.25 36.08
N ALA A 71 12.61 4.29 36.63
CA ALA A 71 12.20 3.54 37.82
C ALA A 71 12.13 4.45 39.07
N PHE A 72 12.79 5.61 39.06
CA PHE A 72 12.71 6.62 40.12
C PHE A 72 11.60 7.66 39.92
N THR A 73 10.82 7.57 38.83
CA THR A 73 9.77 8.53 38.50
C THR A 73 8.40 7.83 38.60
N PRO A 74 7.69 7.86 39.76
CA PRO A 74 6.52 7.02 39.99
C PRO A 74 5.40 7.20 38.96
N SER A 75 5.15 8.43 38.49
CA SER A 75 4.13 8.72 37.49
C SER A 75 4.44 8.08 36.12
N ILE A 76 5.71 8.07 35.71
CA ILE A 76 6.13 7.45 34.44
C ILE A 76 6.16 5.93 34.59
N ALA A 77 6.70 5.42 35.69
CA ALA A 77 6.73 3.98 35.94
C ALA A 77 5.34 3.36 36.06
N ALA A 78 4.38 4.07 36.65
CA ALA A 78 2.97 3.67 36.67
C ALA A 78 2.36 3.69 35.26
N ARG A 79 2.60 4.74 34.47
CA ARG A 79 2.12 4.85 33.09
C ARG A 79 2.61 3.69 32.22
N PHE A 80 3.85 3.27 32.41
CA PHE A 80 4.48 2.17 31.67
C PHE A 80 4.22 0.79 32.27
N GLY A 81 3.53 0.69 33.41
CA GLY A 81 3.30 -0.58 34.07
C GLY A 81 4.60 -1.27 34.52
N GLN A 82 5.68 -0.53 34.78
CA GLN A 82 7.00 -1.12 35.03
C GLN A 82 7.04 -2.03 36.27
N TYR A 83 6.18 -1.76 37.24
CA TYR A 83 6.03 -2.57 38.46
C TYR A 83 5.01 -3.72 38.32
N GLN A 84 4.41 -3.92 37.14
CA GLN A 84 3.47 -5.01 36.90
C GLN A 84 4.18 -6.36 36.94
N ASP A 85 3.42 -7.41 37.26
CA ASP A 85 3.87 -8.81 37.28
C ASP A 85 5.04 -9.11 38.23
N LEU A 86 5.32 -8.22 39.21
CA LEU A 86 6.35 -8.44 40.22
C LEU A 86 6.02 -9.65 41.10
N PRO A 87 6.81 -10.74 41.05
CA PRO A 87 6.55 -11.92 41.87
C PRO A 87 6.92 -11.63 43.34
N PRO A 88 6.05 -11.93 44.33
CA PRO A 88 6.40 -11.79 45.75
C PRO A 88 7.66 -12.58 46.15
N ASP A 89 7.90 -13.72 45.50
CA ASP A 89 9.09 -14.54 45.69
C ASP A 89 10.37 -13.80 45.28
N PHE A 90 10.32 -12.99 44.22
CA PHE A 90 11.49 -12.20 43.80
C PHE A 90 11.92 -11.23 44.91
N VAL A 91 10.97 -10.50 45.50
CA VAL A 91 11.24 -9.60 46.64
C VAL A 91 11.81 -10.37 47.83
N THR A 92 11.27 -11.56 48.11
CA THR A 92 11.73 -12.43 49.19
C THR A 92 13.19 -12.86 48.97
N TRP A 93 13.54 -13.33 47.78
CA TRP A 93 14.89 -13.78 47.46
C TRP A 93 15.90 -12.62 47.35
N ALA A 94 15.47 -11.45 46.84
CA ALA A 94 16.28 -10.24 46.83
C ALA A 94 16.59 -9.77 48.26
N GLY A 95 15.60 -9.78 49.15
CA GLY A 95 15.79 -9.50 50.58
C GLY A 95 16.83 -10.42 51.23
N LYS A 96 16.80 -11.72 50.91
CA LYS A 96 17.80 -12.70 51.39
C LYS A 96 19.22 -12.47 50.86
N LYS A 97 19.37 -11.61 49.85
CA LYS A 97 20.66 -11.15 49.32
C LYS A 97 21.07 -9.78 49.86
N GLY A 98 20.28 -9.19 50.75
CA GLY A 98 20.53 -7.87 51.33
C GLY A 98 19.98 -6.72 50.49
N LEU A 99 19.18 -6.96 49.45
CA LEU A 99 18.49 -5.87 48.75
C LEU A 99 17.22 -5.48 49.53
N SER A 100 17.03 -4.18 49.76
CA SER A 100 15.78 -3.68 50.29
C SER A 100 14.62 -3.96 49.32
N LYS A 101 13.39 -3.98 49.85
CA LYS A 101 12.18 -4.13 49.02
C LYS A 101 12.15 -3.10 47.89
N GLU A 102 12.48 -1.85 48.20
CA GLU A 102 12.48 -0.78 47.19
C GLU A 102 13.52 -1.01 46.10
N TRP A 103 14.71 -1.52 46.43
CA TRP A 103 15.71 -1.85 45.42
C TRP A 103 15.29 -3.02 44.55
N ALA A 104 14.68 -4.05 45.14
CA ALA A 104 14.11 -5.16 44.39
C ALA A 104 13.05 -4.65 43.40
N GLU A 105 12.10 -3.83 43.86
CA GLU A 105 11.07 -3.24 43.01
C GLU A 105 11.65 -2.42 41.85
N ARG A 106 12.72 -1.65 42.08
CA ARG A 106 13.37 -0.85 41.02
C ARG A 106 14.15 -1.71 40.03
N TYR A 107 14.81 -2.77 40.48
CA TYR A 107 15.41 -3.76 39.58
C TYR A 107 14.36 -4.37 38.67
N TRP A 108 13.20 -4.72 39.22
CA TRP A 108 12.07 -5.18 38.43
C TRP A 108 11.59 -4.09 37.47
N ALA A 109 11.39 -2.85 37.91
CA ALA A 109 10.95 -1.79 37.02
C ALA A 109 11.89 -1.55 35.81
N ALA A 110 13.20 -1.77 35.99
CA ALA A 110 14.20 -1.56 34.95
C ALA A 110 14.45 -2.78 34.03
N HIS A 111 13.91 -3.97 34.34
CA HIS A 111 14.29 -5.24 33.67
C HIS A 111 13.73 -5.41 32.25
N TRP A 112 12.70 -4.64 31.89
CA TRP A 112 11.95 -4.84 30.65
C TRP A 112 12.79 -4.61 29.39
N SER A 113 12.52 -5.40 28.35
CA SER A 113 13.00 -5.12 26.99
C SER A 113 12.07 -4.12 26.33
N LEU A 114 12.60 -2.93 25.99
CA LEU A 114 11.82 -1.87 25.36
C LEU A 114 11.74 -2.06 23.83
N PRO A 115 10.71 -1.52 23.17
CA PRO A 115 10.68 -1.44 21.72
C PRO A 115 11.92 -0.74 21.15
N SER A 116 12.41 -1.17 20.00
CA SER A 116 13.52 -0.51 19.30
C SER A 116 13.10 0.85 18.74
N PRO A 117 14.05 1.74 18.38
CA PRO A 117 13.72 3.00 17.70
C PRO A 117 12.88 2.78 16.43
N GLN A 118 13.17 1.74 15.64
CA GLN A 118 12.41 1.42 14.43
C GLN A 118 10.97 1.01 14.76
N GLN A 119 10.75 0.21 15.81
CA GLN A 119 9.41 -0.10 16.28
C GLN A 119 8.69 1.16 16.78
N GLY A 120 9.40 2.07 17.45
CA GLY A 120 8.91 3.40 17.82
C GLY A 120 8.45 4.21 16.62
N PHE A 121 9.24 4.26 15.55
CA PHE A 121 8.88 4.95 14.31
C PHE A 121 7.66 4.32 13.64
N GLU A 122 7.57 2.99 13.60
CA GLU A 122 6.37 2.32 13.08
C GLU A 122 5.12 2.64 13.88
N MET A 123 5.19 2.67 15.21
CA MET A 123 4.08 3.07 16.06
C MET A 123 3.67 4.53 15.80
N LEU A 124 4.64 5.44 15.62
CA LEU A 124 4.39 6.83 15.26
C LEU A 124 3.67 6.94 13.90
N HIS A 125 4.19 6.29 12.85
CA HIS A 125 3.60 6.35 11.50
C HIS A 125 2.20 5.76 11.43
N ARG A 126 1.89 4.79 12.30
CA ARG A 126 0.56 4.17 12.40
C ARG A 126 -0.39 4.98 13.31
N GLY A 127 0.06 6.09 13.89
CA GLY A 127 -0.73 6.91 14.80
C GLY A 127 -1.06 6.24 16.13
N VAL A 128 -0.32 5.19 16.50
CA VAL A 128 -0.51 4.47 17.77
C VAL A 128 0.06 5.27 18.94
N ILE A 129 1.12 6.03 18.68
CA ILE A 129 1.76 6.92 19.66
C ILE A 129 2.01 8.30 19.05
N GLY A 130 2.16 9.31 19.90
CA GLY A 130 2.59 10.66 19.51
C GLY A 130 4.10 10.88 19.62
N PHE A 131 4.56 12.08 19.27
CA PHE A 131 5.96 12.49 19.38
C PHE A 131 6.49 12.45 20.82
N ASP A 132 5.68 12.84 21.80
CA ASP A 132 6.07 12.82 23.22
C ASP A 132 6.38 11.41 23.72
N ASP A 133 5.58 10.43 23.27
CA ASP A 133 5.76 9.03 23.62
C ASP A 133 6.99 8.43 22.94
N LEU A 134 7.24 8.78 21.68
CA LEU A 134 8.46 8.39 20.98
C LEU A 134 9.69 8.98 21.66
N ASN A 135 9.64 10.26 22.05
CA ASN A 135 10.76 10.91 22.74
C ASN A 135 11.04 10.27 24.12
N MET A 136 9.97 9.90 24.84
CA MET A 136 10.09 9.18 26.11
C MET A 136 10.67 7.77 25.91
N LEU A 137 10.30 7.06 24.84
CA LEU A 137 10.91 5.78 24.47
C LEU A 137 12.41 5.95 24.17
N LEU A 138 12.79 6.92 23.35
CA LEU A 138 14.20 7.18 23.02
C LEU A 138 15.01 7.55 24.27
N ARG A 139 14.43 8.30 25.21
CA ARG A 139 15.03 8.57 26.52
C ARG A 139 15.28 7.28 27.30
N ALA A 140 14.28 6.40 27.41
CA ALA A 140 14.39 5.14 28.14
C ALA A 140 15.35 4.14 27.47
N LEU A 141 15.57 4.25 26.15
CA LEU A 141 16.60 3.54 25.39
C LEU A 141 18.01 4.13 25.56
N ASP A 142 18.19 5.13 26.41
CA ASP A 142 19.45 5.84 26.63
C ASP A 142 20.00 6.57 25.39
N VAL A 143 19.11 7.00 24.49
CA VAL A 143 19.51 7.86 23.37
C VAL A 143 19.84 9.25 23.93
N MET A 144 21.05 9.75 23.67
CA MET A 144 21.47 11.06 24.12
C MET A 144 20.51 12.15 23.60
N PRO A 145 20.16 13.17 24.41
CA PRO A 145 19.22 14.23 24.01
C PRO A 145 19.52 14.86 22.65
N PHE A 146 20.80 15.10 22.33
CA PHE A 146 21.23 15.67 21.05
C PHE A 146 20.78 14.87 19.81
N TRP A 147 20.66 13.54 19.93
CA TRP A 147 20.33 12.66 18.82
C TRP A 147 18.83 12.39 18.67
N ARG A 148 18.01 12.68 19.68
CA ARG A 148 16.58 12.30 19.69
C ARG A 148 15.83 12.97 18.55
N ASP A 149 15.90 14.29 18.46
CA ASP A 149 15.20 15.05 17.41
C ASP A 149 15.70 14.66 16.01
N LYS A 150 17.01 14.41 15.86
CA LYS A 150 17.61 13.99 14.59
C LYS A 150 17.14 12.61 14.14
N LEU A 151 17.00 11.67 15.09
CA LEU A 151 16.44 10.35 14.83
C LEU A 151 14.96 10.44 14.46
N VAL A 152 14.20 11.33 15.11
CA VAL A 152 12.79 11.56 14.81
C VAL A 152 12.61 12.17 13.41
N GLU A 153 13.46 13.13 13.00
CA GLU A 153 13.40 13.73 11.66
C GLU A 153 13.55 12.70 10.53
N ILE A 154 14.38 11.67 10.74
CA ILE A 154 14.60 10.59 9.77
C ILE A 154 13.62 9.42 9.92
N ALA A 155 12.61 9.52 10.80
CA ALA A 155 11.61 8.47 10.94
C ALA A 155 10.81 8.30 9.63
N TYR A 156 10.48 9.41 8.96
CA TYR A 156 9.68 9.41 7.75
C TYR A 156 10.50 9.02 6.51
N ARG A 157 9.86 8.29 5.60
CA ARG A 157 10.49 7.88 4.36
C ARG A 157 10.64 9.08 3.41
N PRO A 158 11.80 9.26 2.76
CA PRO A 158 11.93 10.21 1.66
C PRO A 158 11.08 9.74 0.46
N LEU A 159 10.80 10.67 -0.47
CA LEU A 159 10.10 10.36 -1.71
C LEU A 159 10.85 9.28 -2.51
N SER A 160 10.12 8.35 -3.12
CA SER A 160 10.74 7.33 -3.97
C SER A 160 11.25 7.95 -5.28
N ARG A 161 12.31 7.39 -5.87
CA ARG A 161 12.83 7.84 -7.18
C ARG A 161 11.76 7.82 -8.28
N VAL A 162 10.82 6.88 -8.21
CA VAL A 162 9.71 6.77 -9.17
C VAL A 162 8.74 7.92 -8.99
N ASP A 163 8.35 8.21 -7.74
CA ASP A 163 7.40 9.28 -7.45
C ASP A 163 8.03 10.65 -7.70
N VAL A 164 9.33 10.84 -7.43
CA VAL A 164 10.05 12.06 -7.80
C VAL A 164 9.91 12.36 -9.30
N ARG A 165 10.10 11.37 -10.18
CA ARG A 165 9.91 11.55 -11.63
C ARG A 165 8.47 11.87 -12.01
N ARG A 166 7.50 11.16 -11.42
CA ARG A 166 6.07 11.40 -11.66
C ARG A 166 5.64 12.79 -11.21
N MET A 167 6.08 13.20 -10.02
CA MET A 167 5.80 14.52 -9.44
C MET A 167 6.43 15.63 -10.26
N TYR A 168 7.65 15.45 -10.78
CA TYR A 168 8.27 16.40 -11.71
C TYR A 168 7.46 16.50 -13.03
N LYS A 169 7.07 15.35 -13.61
CA LYS A 169 6.21 15.33 -14.82
C LYS A 169 4.89 16.05 -14.61
N LEU A 170 4.30 15.95 -13.43
CA LEU A 170 3.03 16.61 -13.08
C LEU A 170 3.21 18.06 -12.61
N GLY A 171 4.44 18.59 -12.56
CA GLY A 171 4.72 19.94 -12.08
C GLY A 171 4.58 20.15 -10.57
N VAL A 172 4.46 19.06 -9.79
CA VAL A 172 4.40 19.10 -8.32
C VAL A 172 5.77 19.41 -7.72
N LEU A 173 6.83 18.87 -8.33
CA LEU A 173 8.21 19.21 -7.99
C LEU A 173 8.81 20.10 -9.08
N ASP A 174 9.56 21.11 -8.68
CA ASP A 174 10.48 21.84 -9.53
C ASP A 174 11.87 21.17 -9.55
N VAL A 175 12.80 21.71 -10.34
CA VAL A 175 14.17 21.16 -10.47
C VAL A 175 14.89 21.11 -9.11
N LYS A 176 14.72 22.14 -8.27
CA LYS A 176 15.31 22.17 -6.92
C LYS A 176 14.71 21.09 -6.02
N GLY A 177 13.40 20.90 -6.08
CA GLY A 177 12.67 19.86 -5.36
C GLY A 177 13.10 18.45 -5.76
N VAL A 178 13.31 18.20 -7.06
CA VAL A 178 13.86 16.92 -7.56
C VAL A 178 15.25 16.65 -6.97
N ARG A 179 16.15 17.63 -7.05
CA ARG A 179 17.50 17.50 -6.50
C ARG A 179 17.50 17.26 -5.00
N LYS A 180 16.65 17.98 -4.25
CA LYS A 180 16.49 17.78 -2.81
C LYS A 180 16.00 16.37 -2.52
N ALA A 181 14.97 15.89 -3.22
CA ALA A 181 14.42 14.56 -2.99
C ALA A 181 15.46 13.45 -3.23
N TYR A 182 16.32 13.56 -4.25
CA TYR A 182 17.43 12.62 -4.42
C TYR A 182 18.47 12.73 -3.30
N THR A 183 18.74 13.93 -2.79
CA THR A 183 19.62 14.11 -1.62
C THR A 183 19.03 13.45 -0.37
N ASP A 184 17.73 13.62 -0.12
CA ASP A 184 17.02 13.04 1.03
C ASP A 184 17.01 11.51 1.02
N ILE A 185 17.08 10.88 -0.17
CA ILE A 185 17.26 9.43 -0.32
C ILE A 185 18.67 8.98 0.09
N GLY A 186 19.65 9.88 0.07
CA GLY A 186 21.06 9.61 0.39
C GLY A 186 22.02 9.65 -0.79
N TYR A 187 21.61 10.17 -1.96
CA TYR A 187 22.56 10.44 -3.03
C TYR A 187 23.51 11.58 -2.62
N ASN A 188 24.81 11.40 -2.89
CA ASN A 188 25.78 12.49 -2.75
C ASN A 188 25.44 13.65 -3.74
N PRO A 189 25.99 14.85 -3.55
CA PRO A 189 25.65 16.01 -4.38
C PRO A 189 25.80 15.75 -5.88
N TYR A 190 26.91 15.15 -6.30
CA TYR A 190 27.19 14.83 -7.71
C TYR A 190 26.12 13.90 -8.32
N ASN A 191 25.79 12.80 -7.64
CA ASN A 191 24.78 11.87 -8.13
C ASN A 191 23.37 12.45 -8.08
N ALA A 192 23.07 13.32 -7.09
CA ALA A 192 21.79 14.02 -7.04
C ALA A 192 21.62 14.97 -8.22
N ASP A 193 22.70 15.65 -8.64
CA ASP A 193 22.72 16.51 -9.84
C ASP A 193 22.49 15.68 -11.11
N LEU A 194 23.24 14.58 -11.31
CA LEU A 194 23.04 13.66 -12.45
C LEU A 194 21.63 13.07 -12.51
N MET A 195 21.07 12.64 -11.37
CA MET A 195 19.72 12.11 -11.30
C MET A 195 18.66 13.17 -11.60
N THR A 196 18.95 14.44 -11.27
CA THR A 196 18.08 15.56 -11.59
C THR A 196 18.07 15.82 -13.09
N GLU A 197 19.25 15.91 -13.72
CA GLU A 197 19.38 16.04 -15.18
C GLU A 197 18.70 14.89 -15.91
N PHE A 198 18.96 13.65 -15.49
CA PHE A 198 18.28 12.47 -16.01
C PHE A 198 16.77 12.59 -15.90
N THR A 199 16.24 13.05 -14.76
CA THR A 199 14.80 13.20 -14.56
C THR A 199 14.20 14.24 -15.50
N ILE A 200 14.91 15.36 -15.70
CA ILE A 200 14.51 16.41 -16.63
C ILE A 200 14.41 15.86 -18.06
N GLU A 201 15.48 15.20 -18.53
CA GLU A 201 15.52 14.64 -19.89
C GLU A 201 14.55 13.47 -20.07
N TYR A 202 14.38 12.63 -19.06
CA TYR A 202 13.44 11.50 -19.10
C TYR A 202 11.98 11.96 -19.19
N VAL A 203 11.64 13.10 -18.58
CA VAL A 203 10.28 13.65 -18.55
C VAL A 203 9.98 14.51 -19.77
N LYS A 204 10.99 15.12 -20.41
CA LYS A 204 10.83 15.74 -21.73
C LYS A 204 10.30 14.68 -22.69
N GLU A 205 9.02 14.75 -23.01
CA GLU A 205 8.39 13.79 -23.92
C GLU A 205 9.15 13.85 -25.25
N ALA A 206 9.83 12.76 -25.61
CA ALA A 206 10.03 12.50 -27.02
C ALA A 206 8.64 12.54 -27.65
N PRO A 207 8.42 13.32 -28.73
CA PRO A 207 7.13 13.32 -29.42
C PRO A 207 6.72 11.87 -29.60
N LYS A 208 5.48 11.51 -29.23
CA LYS A 208 4.97 10.14 -29.40
C LYS A 208 5.30 9.73 -30.82
N LYS A 209 6.33 8.91 -31.00
CA LYS A 209 6.64 8.32 -32.28
C LYS A 209 5.37 7.58 -32.66
N ILE A 210 4.81 7.93 -33.83
CA ILE A 210 3.67 7.20 -34.39
C ILE A 210 3.99 5.73 -34.26
N SER A 211 3.12 4.97 -33.59
CA SER A 211 3.37 3.56 -33.41
C SER A 211 3.36 2.89 -34.77
N THR A 212 4.07 1.77 -34.91
CA THR A 212 4.02 0.96 -36.14
C THR A 212 2.58 0.56 -36.49
N THR A 213 1.72 0.39 -35.49
CA THR A 213 0.30 0.07 -35.66
C THR A 213 -0.49 1.24 -36.24
N ASP A 214 -0.22 2.46 -35.78
CA ASP A 214 -0.87 3.68 -36.28
C ASP A 214 -0.44 3.97 -37.72
N ALA A 215 0.85 3.81 -38.05
CA ALA A 215 1.38 3.97 -39.40
C ALA A 215 0.77 2.96 -40.38
N LEU A 216 0.71 1.68 -40.00
CA LEU A 216 0.07 0.64 -40.81
C LEU A 216 -1.43 0.89 -41.01
N SER A 217 -2.12 1.38 -39.98
CA SER A 217 -3.54 1.71 -40.05
C SER A 217 -3.79 2.92 -40.97
N ALA A 218 -2.96 3.96 -40.89
CA ALA A 218 -3.02 5.11 -41.78
C ALA A 218 -2.84 4.69 -43.25
N TYR A 219 -1.87 3.82 -43.54
CA TYR A 219 -1.66 3.31 -44.89
C TYR A 219 -2.82 2.45 -45.39
N LYS A 220 -3.30 1.51 -44.56
CA LYS A 220 -4.46 0.65 -44.86
C LYS A 220 -5.71 1.50 -45.20
N ASN A 221 -5.90 2.63 -44.52
CA ASN A 221 -7.04 3.53 -44.70
C ASN A 221 -6.81 4.62 -45.76
N HIS A 222 -5.81 4.49 -46.63
CA HIS A 222 -5.50 5.44 -47.70
C HIS A 222 -5.15 6.87 -47.20
N LEU A 223 -4.73 7.03 -45.95
CA LEU A 223 -4.38 8.34 -45.39
C LEU A 223 -2.94 8.77 -45.72
N ILE A 224 -2.08 7.82 -46.08
CA ILE A 224 -0.66 8.06 -46.39
C ILE A 224 -0.22 7.20 -47.58
N GLU A 225 0.86 7.63 -48.22
CA GLU A 225 1.50 6.88 -49.31
C GLU A 225 2.53 5.85 -48.81
N VAL A 226 2.95 4.94 -49.69
CA VAL A 226 3.88 3.87 -49.33
C VAL A 226 5.27 4.40 -48.96
N GLY A 227 5.68 5.54 -49.53
CA GLY A 227 6.93 6.23 -49.16
C GLY A 227 6.88 6.77 -47.73
N GLU A 228 5.76 7.37 -47.35
CA GLU A 228 5.52 7.87 -46.00
C GLU A 228 5.46 6.72 -44.98
N LEU A 229 4.81 5.60 -45.33
CA LEU A 229 4.81 4.40 -44.49
C LEU A 229 6.25 3.91 -44.23
N ARG A 230 7.11 3.83 -45.27
CA ARG A 230 8.51 3.41 -45.10
C ARG A 230 9.27 4.33 -44.15
N ASN A 231 9.08 5.64 -44.27
CA ASN A 231 9.71 6.63 -43.39
C ASN A 231 9.23 6.46 -41.94
N MET A 232 7.92 6.31 -41.73
CA MET A 232 7.35 6.11 -40.39
C MET A 232 7.81 4.79 -39.75
N LEU A 233 7.95 3.71 -40.52
CA LEU A 233 8.48 2.43 -40.02
C LEU A 233 9.97 2.53 -39.66
N THR A 234 10.74 3.31 -40.43
CA THR A 234 12.16 3.60 -40.14
C THR A 234 12.28 4.41 -38.85
N ASP A 235 11.49 5.47 -38.69
CA ASP A 235 11.48 6.32 -37.50
C ASP A 235 11.04 5.55 -36.24
N ALA A 236 10.17 4.56 -36.41
CA ALA A 236 9.74 3.61 -35.39
C ALA A 236 10.79 2.53 -35.06
N GLY A 237 11.92 2.49 -35.77
CA GLY A 237 13.07 1.63 -35.46
C GLY A 237 13.06 0.27 -36.14
N ILE A 238 12.23 0.04 -37.17
CA ILE A 238 12.26 -1.20 -37.95
C ILE A 238 13.48 -1.18 -38.86
N GLN A 239 14.20 -2.31 -38.89
CA GLN A 239 15.40 -2.46 -39.73
C GLN A 239 15.03 -2.49 -41.22
N ALA A 240 15.87 -1.90 -42.06
CA ALA A 240 15.63 -1.78 -43.50
C ALA A 240 15.30 -3.12 -44.18
N GLU A 241 15.92 -4.21 -43.73
CA GLU A 241 15.72 -5.57 -44.24
C GLU A 241 14.30 -6.12 -43.99
N ASP A 242 13.60 -5.61 -42.98
CA ASP A 242 12.25 -6.05 -42.61
C ASP A 242 11.16 -5.09 -43.09
N ILE A 243 11.50 -3.83 -43.40
CA ILE A 243 10.54 -2.82 -43.90
C ILE A 243 9.81 -3.34 -45.13
N GLU A 244 10.51 -3.90 -46.13
CA GLU A 244 9.87 -4.38 -47.35
C GLU A 244 8.93 -5.57 -47.10
N LYS A 245 9.24 -6.42 -46.12
CA LYS A 245 8.33 -7.52 -45.72
C LYS A 245 7.05 -6.96 -45.11
N VAL A 246 7.19 -5.95 -44.24
CA VAL A 246 6.07 -5.29 -43.56
C VAL A 246 5.20 -4.51 -44.56
N VAL A 247 5.81 -3.74 -45.46
CA VAL A 247 5.11 -2.99 -46.52
C VAL A 247 4.32 -3.93 -47.41
N LYS A 248 4.91 -5.05 -47.84
CA LYS A 248 4.21 -6.05 -48.67
C LYS A 248 2.97 -6.63 -47.98
N VAL A 249 3.06 -6.91 -46.68
CA VAL A 249 1.90 -7.36 -45.89
C VAL A 249 0.85 -6.26 -45.76
N ALA A 250 1.27 -5.00 -45.61
CA ALA A 250 0.37 -3.85 -45.53
C ALA A 250 -0.37 -3.60 -46.85
N GLU A 251 0.31 -3.73 -47.99
CA GLU A 251 -0.27 -3.66 -49.34
C GLU A 251 -1.36 -4.72 -49.53
N GLN A 252 -1.05 -5.99 -49.21
CA GLN A 252 -2.04 -7.07 -49.29
C GLN A 252 -3.26 -6.80 -48.40
N LYS A 253 -3.04 -6.34 -47.16
CA LYS A 253 -4.15 -6.01 -46.25
C LYS A 253 -5.00 -4.84 -46.75
N ARG A 254 -4.39 -3.86 -47.42
CA ARG A 254 -5.11 -2.73 -48.04
C ARG A 254 -5.98 -3.22 -49.20
N GLU A 255 -5.43 -4.07 -50.06
CA GLU A 255 -6.20 -4.71 -51.14
C GLU A 255 -7.36 -5.55 -50.60
N TRP A 256 -7.14 -6.35 -49.56
CA TRP A 256 -8.22 -7.13 -48.93
C TRP A 256 -9.33 -6.24 -48.37
N THR A 257 -8.97 -5.12 -47.77
CA THR A 257 -9.93 -4.14 -47.23
C THR A 257 -10.75 -3.50 -48.35
N TYR A 258 -10.11 -3.19 -49.48
CA TYR A 258 -10.78 -2.69 -50.67
C TYR A 258 -11.81 -3.71 -51.20
N ILE A 259 -11.39 -4.97 -51.35
CA ILE A 259 -12.27 -6.05 -51.80
C ILE A 259 -13.44 -6.24 -50.82
N GLU A 260 -13.19 -6.25 -49.50
CA GLU A 260 -14.23 -6.36 -48.48
C GLU A 260 -15.25 -5.22 -48.56
N ASN A 261 -14.80 -3.98 -48.78
CA ASN A 261 -15.68 -2.83 -48.95
C ASN A 261 -16.50 -2.92 -50.24
N GLN A 262 -15.93 -3.44 -51.33
CA GLN A 262 -16.66 -3.70 -52.57
C GLN A 262 -17.73 -4.78 -52.38
N ILE A 263 -17.40 -5.88 -51.69
CA ILE A 263 -18.37 -6.93 -51.34
C ILE A 263 -19.54 -6.33 -50.54
N LYS A 264 -19.27 -5.52 -49.51
CA LYS A 264 -20.31 -4.83 -48.73
C LYS A 264 -21.16 -3.89 -49.57
N THR A 265 -20.55 -3.21 -50.53
CA THR A 265 -21.28 -2.31 -51.45
C THR A 265 -22.21 -3.11 -52.36
N ILE A 266 -21.73 -4.22 -52.93
CA ILE A 266 -22.53 -5.12 -53.77
C ILE A 266 -23.64 -5.77 -52.94
N GLU A 267 -23.34 -6.22 -51.71
CA GLU A 267 -24.33 -6.74 -50.76
C GLU A 267 -25.44 -5.73 -50.50
N TYR A 268 -25.07 -4.48 -50.22
CA TYR A 268 -26.03 -3.40 -49.97
C TYR A 268 -26.91 -3.15 -51.21
N GLN A 269 -26.32 -3.09 -52.41
CA GLN A 269 -27.07 -2.88 -53.65
C GLN A 269 -27.99 -4.06 -53.98
N TYR A 270 -27.54 -5.30 -53.75
CA TYR A 270 -28.34 -6.51 -53.90
C TYR A 270 -29.54 -6.54 -52.94
N LYS A 271 -29.34 -6.20 -51.66
CA LYS A 271 -30.41 -6.12 -50.65
C LYS A 271 -31.43 -4.99 -50.89
N GLN A 272 -31.13 -4.05 -51.78
CA GLN A 272 -32.01 -2.95 -52.18
C GLN A 272 -32.67 -3.22 -53.53
N ASP A 273 -32.65 -4.48 -54.00
CA ASP A 273 -33.16 -4.93 -55.30
C ASP A 273 -32.57 -4.18 -56.52
N LYS A 274 -31.42 -3.51 -56.36
CA LYS A 274 -30.71 -2.83 -57.46
C LYS A 274 -29.90 -3.79 -58.31
N TYR A 275 -29.61 -4.98 -57.80
CA TYR A 275 -28.99 -6.07 -58.55
C TYR A 275 -29.84 -7.33 -58.45
N THR A 276 -30.07 -7.97 -59.59
CA THR A 276 -30.54 -9.35 -59.65
C THR A 276 -29.47 -10.31 -59.13
N THR A 277 -29.86 -11.54 -58.80
CA THR A 277 -28.90 -12.58 -58.37
C THR A 277 -27.81 -12.83 -59.41
N ALA A 278 -28.15 -12.78 -60.71
CA ALA A 278 -27.18 -12.95 -61.80
C ALA A 278 -26.18 -11.78 -61.84
N GLU A 279 -26.66 -10.54 -61.70
CA GLU A 279 -25.81 -9.34 -61.71
C GLU A 279 -24.90 -9.26 -60.47
N ALA A 280 -25.40 -9.61 -59.28
CA ALA A 280 -24.59 -9.63 -58.07
C ALA A 280 -23.46 -10.67 -58.16
N ILE A 281 -23.72 -11.85 -58.74
CA ILE A 281 -22.70 -12.87 -58.99
C ILE A 281 -21.66 -12.36 -59.99
N GLU A 282 -22.07 -11.68 -61.05
CA GLU A 282 -21.16 -11.12 -62.04
C GLU A 282 -20.24 -10.05 -61.42
N GLN A 283 -20.80 -9.13 -60.63
CA GLN A 283 -20.03 -8.12 -59.89
C GLN A 283 -19.05 -8.75 -58.89
N LEU A 284 -19.46 -9.77 -58.14
CA LEU A 284 -18.57 -10.50 -57.23
C LEU A 284 -17.46 -11.26 -57.97
N ARG A 285 -17.74 -11.82 -59.14
CA ARG A 285 -16.72 -12.48 -59.99
C ARG A 285 -15.68 -11.47 -60.50
N SER A 286 -16.09 -10.24 -60.78
CA SER A 286 -15.18 -9.17 -61.21
C SER A 286 -14.12 -8.82 -60.14
N LEU A 287 -14.42 -9.07 -58.85
CA LEU A 287 -13.50 -8.91 -57.73
C LEU A 287 -12.47 -10.06 -57.60
N LYS A 288 -12.46 -11.02 -58.55
CA LYS A 288 -11.57 -12.19 -58.57
C LYS A 288 -11.67 -13.08 -57.32
N LEU A 289 -12.85 -13.14 -56.72
CA LEU A 289 -13.14 -14.02 -55.57
C LEU A 289 -13.22 -15.48 -56.03
N GLN A 290 -12.91 -16.41 -55.13
CA GLN A 290 -13.04 -17.85 -55.39
C GLN A 290 -14.53 -18.23 -55.59
N PRO A 291 -14.88 -19.07 -56.59
CA PRO A 291 -16.26 -19.43 -56.90
C PRO A 291 -17.04 -19.95 -55.67
N ASP A 292 -16.47 -20.88 -54.92
CA ASP A 292 -17.06 -21.46 -53.71
C ASP A 292 -17.40 -20.42 -52.62
N TYR A 293 -16.69 -19.28 -52.60
CA TYR A 293 -16.98 -18.19 -51.66
C TYR A 293 -18.18 -17.37 -52.14
N ILE A 294 -18.27 -17.09 -53.44
CA ILE A 294 -19.41 -16.38 -54.06
C ILE A 294 -20.70 -17.18 -53.84
N ASP A 295 -20.65 -18.50 -54.05
CA ASP A 295 -21.80 -19.40 -53.89
C ASP A 295 -22.34 -19.44 -52.44
N LYS A 296 -21.49 -19.10 -51.45
CA LYS A 296 -21.89 -18.99 -50.04
C LYS A 296 -22.43 -17.61 -49.67
N LEU A 297 -21.99 -16.54 -50.34
CA LEU A 297 -22.41 -15.16 -50.04
C LEU A 297 -23.86 -14.90 -50.43
N ILE A 298 -24.28 -15.33 -51.62
CA ILE A 298 -25.63 -15.05 -52.14
C ILE A 298 -26.75 -15.62 -51.24
N PRO A 299 -26.71 -16.90 -50.80
CA PRO A 299 -27.71 -17.42 -49.86
C PRO A 299 -27.73 -16.65 -48.53
N GLN A 300 -26.58 -16.18 -48.04
CA GLN A 300 -26.52 -15.39 -46.81
C GLN A 300 -27.18 -14.01 -46.96
N TRP A 301 -27.07 -13.40 -48.13
CA TRP A 301 -27.70 -12.12 -48.42
C TRP A 301 -29.21 -12.23 -48.59
N GLN A 302 -29.71 -13.37 -49.09
CA GLN A 302 -31.13 -13.68 -49.23
C GLN A 302 -31.86 -13.87 -47.88
N VAL A 303 -31.16 -14.29 -46.82
CA VAL A 303 -31.74 -14.62 -45.50
C VAL A 303 -32.19 -13.39 -44.69
N LYS A 304 -32.05 -12.16 -45.21
CA LYS A 304 -32.70 -10.95 -44.65
C LYS A 304 -33.19 -10.00 -45.75
N SER A 305 -34.33 -10.33 -46.36
CA SER A 305 -35.19 -9.35 -47.06
C SER A 305 -36.58 -9.19 -46.42
N VAL A 306 -36.92 -9.92 -45.34
CA VAL A 306 -38.22 -9.79 -44.64
C VAL A 306 -38.11 -8.97 -43.34
N THR A 307 -37.38 -7.85 -43.41
CA THR A 307 -37.66 -6.72 -42.53
C THR A 307 -37.55 -5.46 -43.38
N GLU A 308 -38.42 -5.34 -44.38
CA GLU A 308 -39.14 -4.08 -44.46
C GLU A 308 -39.79 -3.92 -43.09
N LYS A 309 -39.18 -3.12 -42.21
CA LYS A 309 -39.97 -2.51 -41.16
C LYS A 309 -41.05 -1.76 -41.94
N GLU A 310 -42.28 -2.26 -41.92
CA GLU A 310 -43.43 -1.36 -42.03
C GLU A 310 -43.04 -0.15 -41.18
N THR A 311 -43.08 1.04 -41.77
CA THR A 311 -42.56 2.25 -41.13
C THR A 311 -43.50 2.61 -39.99
N LEU A 312 -43.35 1.89 -38.87
CA LEU A 312 -44.11 2.11 -37.66
C LEU A 312 -43.84 3.54 -37.21
N TRP A 313 -44.90 4.23 -36.82
CA TRP A 313 -44.73 5.53 -36.21
C TRP A 313 -43.89 5.40 -34.94
N THR A 314 -43.05 6.38 -34.63
CA THR A 314 -42.35 6.38 -33.34
C THR A 314 -43.37 6.46 -32.20
N THR A 315 -43.03 5.96 -31.01
CA THR A 315 -43.89 6.05 -29.81
C THR A 315 -44.46 7.47 -29.62
N ALA A 316 -43.65 8.50 -29.81
CA ALA A 316 -44.08 9.90 -29.70
C ALA A 316 -45.09 10.32 -30.80
N GLN A 317 -44.89 9.87 -32.04
CA GLN A 317 -45.84 10.13 -33.14
C GLN A 317 -47.17 9.42 -32.90
N THR A 318 -47.15 8.14 -32.52
CA THR A 318 -48.36 7.36 -32.22
C THR A 318 -49.18 8.02 -31.12
N LEU A 319 -48.56 8.42 -30.01
CA LEU A 319 -49.27 9.09 -28.90
C LEU A 319 -49.79 10.48 -29.29
N SER A 320 -49.04 11.23 -30.10
CA SER A 320 -49.48 12.53 -30.63
C SER A 320 -50.69 12.39 -31.54
N PHE A 321 -50.70 11.39 -32.43
CA PHE A 321 -51.82 11.12 -33.32
C PHE A 321 -53.06 10.64 -32.58
N MET A 322 -52.89 9.85 -31.52
CA MET A 322 -53.99 9.48 -30.61
C MET A 322 -54.56 10.71 -29.90
N LYS A 323 -53.69 11.60 -29.36
CA LYS A 323 -54.12 12.83 -28.66
C LYS A 323 -54.85 13.80 -29.59
N ALA A 324 -54.42 13.87 -30.85
CA ALA A 324 -55.02 14.71 -31.88
C ALA A 324 -56.26 14.07 -32.54
N ASN A 325 -56.72 12.90 -32.09
CA ASN A 325 -57.81 12.12 -32.69
C ASN A 325 -57.60 11.80 -34.19
N LEU A 326 -56.35 11.70 -34.64
CA LEU A 326 -56.00 11.35 -36.02
C LEU A 326 -56.04 9.83 -36.25
N ILE A 327 -55.90 9.03 -35.18
CA ILE A 327 -56.03 7.57 -35.17
C ILE A 327 -56.86 7.13 -33.96
N THR A 328 -57.50 5.96 -34.03
CA THR A 328 -58.27 5.40 -32.91
C THR A 328 -57.36 4.87 -31.81
N VAL A 329 -57.89 4.74 -30.59
CA VAL A 329 -57.16 4.18 -29.45
C VAL A 329 -56.73 2.74 -29.72
N GLU A 330 -57.59 1.96 -30.37
CA GLU A 330 -57.33 0.57 -30.77
C GLU A 330 -56.23 0.49 -31.83
N ARG A 331 -56.20 1.42 -32.79
CA ARG A 331 -55.12 1.47 -33.79
C ARG A 331 -53.79 1.88 -33.16
N GLY A 332 -53.80 2.84 -32.23
CA GLY A 332 -52.61 3.24 -31.48
C GLY A 332 -52.07 2.14 -30.58
N LYS A 333 -52.95 1.34 -29.94
CA LYS A 333 -52.57 0.12 -29.20
C LYS A 333 -51.83 -0.87 -30.10
N GLN A 334 -52.43 -1.20 -31.25
CA GLN A 334 -51.84 -2.13 -32.21
C GLN A 334 -50.45 -1.66 -32.65
N GLU A 335 -50.31 -0.37 -32.97
CA GLU A 335 -49.04 0.22 -33.38
C GLU A 335 -47.97 0.11 -32.27
N LEU A 336 -48.33 0.35 -30.99
CA LEU A 336 -47.40 0.20 -29.87
C LEU A 336 -47.01 -1.26 -29.60
N THR A 337 -47.92 -2.20 -29.83
CA THR A 337 -47.64 -3.64 -29.80
C THR A 337 -46.68 -4.03 -30.91
N ASP A 338 -46.88 -3.52 -32.12
CA ASP A 338 -46.04 -3.80 -33.29
C ASP A 338 -44.63 -3.19 -33.15
N ILE A 339 -44.50 -2.08 -32.40
CA ILE A 339 -43.20 -1.48 -31.99
C ILE A 339 -42.49 -2.34 -30.92
N GLY A 340 -43.22 -3.21 -30.21
CA GLY A 340 -42.67 -4.18 -29.26
C GLY A 340 -42.91 -3.87 -27.78
N TYR A 341 -43.90 -3.04 -27.42
CA TYR A 341 -44.28 -2.82 -26.02
C TYR A 341 -45.21 -3.93 -25.51
N ASP A 342 -45.08 -4.26 -24.22
CA ASP A 342 -46.03 -5.14 -23.52
C ASP A 342 -47.31 -4.40 -23.10
N ASP A 343 -48.32 -5.17 -22.65
CA ASP A 343 -49.62 -4.62 -22.24
C ASP A 343 -49.52 -3.61 -21.10
N GLU A 344 -48.55 -3.77 -20.19
CA GLU A 344 -48.34 -2.84 -19.06
C GLU A 344 -47.90 -1.46 -19.57
N HIS A 345 -46.87 -1.43 -20.42
CA HIS A 345 -46.34 -0.19 -20.98
C HIS A 345 -47.36 0.49 -21.90
N ILE A 346 -48.11 -0.27 -22.69
CA ILE A 346 -49.19 0.26 -23.53
C ILE A 346 -50.25 0.94 -22.65
N ASN A 347 -50.70 0.31 -21.57
CA ASN A 347 -51.70 0.88 -20.68
C ASN A 347 -51.23 2.19 -20.00
N VAL A 348 -49.95 2.28 -19.63
CA VAL A 348 -49.36 3.52 -19.09
C VAL A 348 -49.36 4.64 -20.13
N TYR A 349 -48.97 4.34 -21.37
CA TYR A 349 -48.99 5.33 -22.45
C TYR A 349 -50.40 5.81 -22.78
N LEU A 350 -51.39 4.94 -22.75
CA LEU A 350 -52.79 5.33 -22.96
C LEU A 350 -53.32 6.23 -21.86
N ALA A 351 -53.01 5.92 -20.59
CA ALA A 351 -53.36 6.78 -19.46
C ALA A 351 -52.70 8.17 -19.56
N SER A 352 -51.54 8.28 -20.21
CA SER A 352 -50.86 9.56 -20.43
C SER A 352 -51.48 10.44 -21.52
N VAL A 353 -52.31 9.86 -22.40
CA VAL A 353 -52.92 10.54 -23.55
C VAL A 353 -54.38 10.94 -23.28
N VAL A 354 -55.09 10.21 -22.40
CA VAL A 354 -56.45 10.56 -21.96
C VAL A 354 -56.38 11.60 -20.84
N PRO A 355 -56.94 12.83 -21.01
CA PRO A 355 -57.05 13.74 -19.89
C PRO A 355 -57.98 13.13 -18.83
N ALA A 356 -57.55 13.16 -17.56
CA ALA A 356 -58.40 12.79 -16.44
C ALA A 356 -59.73 13.59 -16.49
N PRO A 357 -60.86 12.96 -16.11
CA PRO A 357 -62.19 13.56 -16.23
C PRO A 357 -62.35 14.89 -15.50
#